data_AF-A0A937ZYA3-F1
#
_entry.id   AF-A0A937ZYA3-F1
#
_cell.length_a   1.000
_cell.length_b   1.000
_cell.length_c   1.000
_cell.angle_alpha   90.00
_cell.angle_beta   90.00
_cell.angle_gamma   90.00
#
_symmetry.space_group_name_H-M   'P 1'
#
loop_
_entity.id
_entity.type
_entity.pdbx_description
1 polymer ?
#
loop_
_entity_poly.entity_id
_entity_poly.type
_entity_poly.pdbx_seq_one_letter_code
_entity_poly.pdbx_strand_id
1 'polypeptide(L)'
;APETKLVAHASNTECQKDDERIMGARNRQSQIWFPAPNKINSELQEKVAFVVQDRPTPDVTFEDRMEIDHGGVKLELLSVPGGETIDSIAIHVVGRGIVFTGNQFGPLFPHFPNMNTIRGDKYRFWEAYLSSLRRVRALEPEILVTGHFHPIVGRELIRTCLDRLHDAVTHVHQATLDGMNAGKDIFTLMREVTVPEHLYVGQAYGKVSFCVRTIWEQYMGWFQGYRTSELLSVQPYHVAGELAQMAGIDAVIARARATLDKGDAERALALVEAALAAEPANRKALDLSVAVHEALLAGPHAAENFWYAGWLRHQIAANKAGSVGGKG
;
A
#
# COMPACT_ATOMS: atom_id res chain seq x y z
N ALA A 1 -10.90 34.82 -1.34
CA ALA A 1 -10.57 36.24 -1.23
C ALA A 1 -9.62 36.58 -2.38
N PRO A 2 -9.72 37.77 -3.00
CA PRO A 2 -8.99 38.09 -4.24
C PRO A 2 -7.44 38.13 -4.14
N GLU A 3 -6.84 37.81 -2.99
CA GLU A 3 -5.38 37.78 -2.79
C GLU A 3 -4.84 36.44 -2.22
N THR A 4 -5.68 35.39 -2.13
CA THR A 4 -5.20 34.08 -1.68
C THR A 4 -4.27 33.48 -2.74
N LYS A 5 -3.00 33.22 -2.37
CA LYS A 5 -2.04 32.49 -3.21
C LYS A 5 -1.98 31.03 -2.80
N LEU A 6 -2.09 30.13 -3.77
CA LEU A 6 -1.80 28.71 -3.60
C LEU A 6 -0.31 28.45 -3.82
N VAL A 7 0.32 27.85 -2.82
CA VAL A 7 1.71 27.39 -2.90
C VAL A 7 1.72 25.87 -2.97
N ALA A 8 2.45 25.32 -3.93
CA ALA A 8 2.66 23.88 -4.05
C ALA A 8 4.12 23.55 -4.42
N HIS A 9 4.51 22.29 -4.30
CA HIS A 9 5.80 21.85 -4.82
C HIS A 9 5.79 21.86 -6.35
N ALA A 10 6.95 22.10 -6.98
CA ALA A 10 7.07 22.22 -8.44
C ALA A 10 6.58 20.97 -9.21
N SER A 11 6.63 19.79 -8.58
CA SER A 11 6.14 18.54 -9.16
C SER A 11 4.61 18.34 -9.09
N ASN A 12 3.84 19.28 -8.52
CA ASN A 12 2.40 19.11 -8.35
C ASN A 12 1.65 18.87 -9.67
N THR A 13 1.94 19.67 -10.70
CA THR A 13 1.34 19.52 -12.03
C THR A 13 1.65 18.15 -12.65
N GLU A 14 2.86 17.63 -12.46
CA GLU A 14 3.26 16.30 -12.96
C GLU A 14 2.47 15.20 -12.23
N CYS A 15 2.28 15.33 -10.91
CA CYS A 15 1.49 14.39 -10.11
C CYS A 15 0.01 14.39 -10.52
N GLN A 16 -0.60 15.58 -10.69
CA GLN A 16 -1.98 15.69 -11.16
C GLN A 16 -2.17 15.05 -12.55
N LYS A 17 -1.22 15.25 -13.47
CA LYS A 17 -1.23 14.60 -14.79
C LYS A 17 -1.10 13.09 -14.67
N ASP A 18 -0.24 12.59 -13.80
CA ASP A 18 -0.10 11.14 -13.58
C ASP A 18 -1.39 10.51 -13.07
N ASP A 19 -2.06 11.19 -12.13
CA ASP A 19 -3.35 10.77 -11.59
C ASP A 19 -4.42 10.66 -12.69
N GLU A 20 -4.44 11.59 -13.65
CA GLU A 20 -5.38 11.58 -14.77
C GLU A 20 -5.16 10.43 -15.74
N ARG A 21 -3.89 10.08 -16.04
CA ARG A 21 -3.52 9.14 -17.11
C ARG A 21 -4.29 7.83 -17.04
N ILE A 22 -4.50 7.31 -15.83
CA ILE A 22 -5.18 6.03 -15.58
C ILE A 22 -6.25 6.14 -14.50
N MET A 23 -6.87 7.32 -14.33
CA MET A 23 -7.84 7.58 -13.26
C MET A 23 -8.99 6.55 -13.24
N GLY A 24 -9.49 6.13 -14.41
CA GLY A 24 -10.52 5.09 -14.50
C GLY A 24 -10.06 3.74 -13.93
N ALA A 25 -8.80 3.35 -14.13
CA ALA A 25 -8.26 2.12 -13.57
C ALA A 25 -8.05 2.24 -12.05
N ARG A 26 -7.44 3.34 -11.59
CA ARG A 26 -7.23 3.64 -10.16
C ARG A 26 -8.55 3.71 -9.39
N ASN A 27 -9.58 4.33 -9.97
CA ASN A 27 -10.92 4.40 -9.37
C ASN A 27 -11.53 3.01 -9.24
N ARG A 28 -11.58 2.22 -10.32
CA ARG A 28 -12.10 0.84 -10.27
C ARG A 28 -11.40 -0.03 -9.24
N GLN A 29 -10.08 0.11 -9.10
CA GLN A 29 -9.31 -0.66 -8.12
C GLN A 29 -9.55 -0.16 -6.69
N SER A 30 -9.64 1.15 -6.48
CA SER A 30 -9.91 1.74 -5.17
C SER A 30 -11.28 1.36 -4.60
N GLN A 31 -12.28 1.08 -5.46
CA GLN A 31 -13.62 0.61 -5.05
C GLN A 31 -13.61 -0.70 -4.26
N ILE A 32 -12.54 -1.50 -4.33
CA ILE A 32 -12.39 -2.72 -3.51
C ILE A 32 -12.37 -2.36 -2.01
N TRP A 33 -11.68 -1.28 -1.65
CA TRP A 33 -11.49 -0.86 -0.24
C TRP A 33 -12.38 0.33 0.15
N PHE A 34 -12.71 1.17 -0.83
CA PHE A 34 -13.54 2.36 -0.65
C PHE A 34 -14.70 2.30 -1.66
N PRO A 35 -15.61 1.32 -1.52
CA PRO A 35 -16.78 1.26 -2.38
C PRO A 35 -17.54 2.58 -2.20
N ALA A 36 -17.87 3.22 -3.31
CA ALA A 36 -18.81 4.32 -3.31
C ALA A 36 -20.09 3.83 -2.61
N PRO A 37 -20.77 4.67 -1.82
CA PRO A 37 -22.03 4.31 -1.23
C PRO A 37 -23.07 4.08 -2.34
N ASN A 38 -23.13 2.87 -2.87
CA ASN A 38 -24.16 2.47 -3.82
C ASN A 38 -25.38 2.00 -3.02
N LYS A 39 -26.45 2.82 -3.07
CA LYS A 39 -27.85 2.47 -2.78
C LYS A 39 -28.30 2.17 -1.34
N ILE A 40 -27.58 2.53 -0.28
CA ILE A 40 -28.09 2.39 1.12
C ILE A 40 -28.26 3.73 1.87
N ASN A 41 -28.19 4.88 1.19
CA ASN A 41 -28.73 6.09 1.79
C ASN A 41 -29.09 7.16 0.74
N SER A 42 -30.26 7.00 0.13
CA SER A 42 -30.91 8.09 -0.61
C SER A 42 -31.09 9.36 0.25
N GLU A 43 -31.11 9.22 1.58
CA GLU A 43 -31.23 10.35 2.52
C GLU A 43 -29.92 11.11 2.81
N LEU A 44 -28.74 10.50 2.59
CA LEU A 44 -27.45 11.22 2.72
C LEU A 44 -26.98 11.86 1.42
N GLN A 45 -27.42 11.33 0.26
CA GLN A 45 -27.13 11.93 -1.05
C GLN A 45 -27.67 13.36 -1.17
N GLU A 46 -28.77 13.69 -0.48
CA GLU A 46 -29.31 15.06 -0.46
C GLU A 46 -28.60 15.99 0.53
N LYS A 47 -27.84 15.46 1.50
CA LYS A 47 -27.24 16.23 2.60
C LYS A 47 -25.73 16.44 2.50
N VAL A 48 -25.05 15.63 1.69
CA VAL A 48 -23.60 15.75 1.49
C VAL A 48 -23.35 15.92 0.01
N ALA A 49 -23.12 17.17 -0.41
CA ALA A 49 -22.55 17.43 -1.72
C ALA A 49 -21.31 16.55 -1.87
N PHE A 50 -21.28 15.69 -2.89
CA PHE A 50 -20.09 14.91 -3.20
C PHE A 50 -18.91 15.87 -3.21
N VAL A 51 -17.89 15.60 -2.39
CA VAL A 51 -16.65 16.35 -2.44
C VAL A 51 -16.02 16.01 -3.79
N VAL A 52 -16.28 16.85 -4.79
CA VAL A 52 -15.52 16.83 -6.03
C VAL A 52 -14.10 17.15 -5.62
N GLN A 53 -13.18 16.20 -5.82
CA GLN A 53 -11.77 16.44 -5.57
C GLN A 53 -11.34 17.57 -6.52
N ASP A 54 -10.96 18.69 -5.94
CA ASP A 54 -10.53 19.86 -6.69
C ASP A 54 -9.15 19.61 -7.33
N ARG A 55 -8.84 20.37 -8.38
CA ARG A 55 -7.57 20.29 -9.14
C ARG A 55 -6.95 21.67 -9.20
N PRO A 56 -6.44 22.18 -8.07
CA PRO A 56 -6.07 23.57 -8.02
C PRO A 56 -4.73 23.79 -8.75
N THR A 57 -4.62 24.92 -9.44
CA THR A 57 -3.38 25.35 -10.12
C THR A 57 -2.57 26.21 -9.16
N PRO A 58 -1.33 25.84 -8.81
CA PRO A 58 -0.53 26.65 -7.91
C PRO A 58 -0.15 28.00 -8.52
N ASP A 59 -0.28 29.06 -7.72
CA ASP A 59 0.19 30.42 -8.08
C ASP A 59 1.70 30.54 -7.91
N VAL A 60 2.25 29.81 -6.93
CA VAL A 60 3.66 29.79 -6.59
C VAL A 60 4.12 28.36 -6.42
N THR A 61 5.25 28.03 -7.02
CA THR A 61 5.91 26.75 -6.85
C THR A 61 7.32 26.90 -6.28
N PHE A 62 7.81 25.84 -5.65
CA PHE A 62 9.19 25.74 -5.17
C PHE A 62 9.71 24.30 -5.35
N GLU A 63 11.03 24.14 -5.46
CA GLU A 63 11.67 22.84 -5.72
C GLU A 63 12.21 22.18 -4.46
N ASP A 64 12.87 22.93 -3.57
CA ASP A 64 13.53 22.34 -2.40
C ASP A 64 13.15 22.99 -1.09
N ARG A 65 13.39 24.29 -0.95
CA ARG A 65 13.10 25.07 0.26
C ARG A 65 12.49 26.41 -0.10
N MET A 66 11.47 26.83 0.65
CA MET A 66 10.86 28.14 0.53
C MET A 66 10.52 28.70 1.91
N GLU A 67 10.80 29.97 2.13
CA GLU A 67 10.37 30.68 3.34
C GLU A 67 9.17 31.57 3.00
N ILE A 68 8.17 31.55 3.89
CA ILE A 68 6.97 32.37 3.79
C ILE A 68 6.78 33.09 5.12
N ASP A 69 6.53 34.39 5.06
CA ASP A 69 6.02 35.17 6.20
C ASP A 69 4.57 35.56 5.91
N HIS A 70 3.66 35.15 6.77
CA HIS A 70 2.26 35.52 6.67
C HIS A 70 1.72 35.93 8.03
N GLY A 71 1.40 37.22 8.19
CA GLY A 71 0.85 37.75 9.44
C GLY A 71 1.80 37.60 10.65
N GLY A 72 3.12 37.62 10.43
CA GLY A 72 4.12 37.42 11.49
C GLY A 72 4.34 35.96 11.88
N VAL A 73 3.75 35.01 11.15
CA VAL A 73 4.06 33.58 11.25
C VAL A 73 5.03 33.23 10.14
N LYS A 74 6.28 32.90 10.52
CA LYS A 74 7.31 32.43 9.61
C LYS A 74 7.18 30.93 9.41
N LEU A 75 7.04 30.52 8.16
CA LEU A 75 6.94 29.14 7.71
C LEU A 75 8.14 28.81 6.83
N GLU A 76 8.73 27.66 7.05
CA GLU A 76 9.73 27.05 6.19
C GLU A 76 9.12 25.81 5.54
N LEU A 77 8.99 25.84 4.23
CA LEU A 77 8.50 24.72 3.41
C LEU A 77 9.71 23.95 2.91
N LEU A 78 9.66 22.62 3.06
CA LEU A 78 10.72 21.70 2.65
C LEU A 78 10.14 20.62 1.75
N SER A 79 10.80 20.38 0.62
CA SER A 79 10.51 19.23 -0.23
C SER A 79 10.90 17.95 0.51
N VAL A 80 9.94 17.04 0.65
CA VAL A 80 10.12 15.75 1.32
C VAL A 80 9.51 14.65 0.44
N PRO A 81 10.15 14.27 -0.68
CA PRO A 81 9.61 13.26 -1.59
C PRO A 81 9.78 11.82 -1.07
N GLY A 82 9.23 10.86 -1.80
CA GLY A 82 9.48 9.42 -1.60
C GLY A 82 8.57 8.73 -0.60
N GLY A 83 7.66 9.48 0.04
CA GLY A 83 6.67 8.94 0.96
C GLY A 83 5.34 8.67 0.31
N GLU A 84 4.38 9.58 0.47
CA GLU A 84 3.07 9.43 -0.17
C GLU A 84 3.12 9.79 -1.65
N THR A 85 3.84 10.87 -1.97
CA THR A 85 3.98 11.38 -3.34
C THR A 85 5.35 12.02 -3.51
N ILE A 86 5.71 12.35 -4.75
CA ILE A 86 6.95 13.07 -5.09
C ILE A 86 6.83 14.59 -4.87
N ASP A 87 5.61 15.12 -4.74
CA ASP A 87 5.35 16.55 -4.48
C ASP A 87 5.00 16.84 -3.01
N SER A 88 5.40 15.94 -2.09
CA SER A 88 5.17 16.07 -0.65
C SER A 88 5.99 17.19 -0.02
N ILE A 89 5.37 17.91 0.92
CA ILE A 89 5.93 19.09 1.59
C ILE A 89 5.87 18.90 3.10
N ALA A 90 6.95 19.23 3.80
CA ALA A 90 6.95 19.49 5.24
C ALA A 90 6.92 20.99 5.50
N ILE A 91 6.07 21.43 6.43
CA ILE A 91 5.95 22.85 6.81
C ILE A 91 6.40 22.99 8.25
N HIS A 92 7.52 23.68 8.47
CA HIS A 92 8.06 24.01 9.78
C HIS A 92 7.62 25.42 10.19
N VAL A 93 6.99 25.53 11.36
CA VAL A 93 6.64 26.83 11.95
C VAL A 93 7.81 27.33 12.79
N VAL A 94 8.56 28.26 12.22
CA VAL A 94 9.85 28.71 12.76
C VAL A 94 9.67 29.26 14.18
N GLY A 95 10.49 28.77 15.10
CA GLY A 95 10.49 29.19 16.51
C GLY A 95 9.34 28.65 17.36
N ARG A 96 8.49 27.76 16.81
CA ARG A 96 7.37 27.14 17.55
C ARG A 96 7.49 25.63 17.75
N GLY A 97 8.50 24.98 17.16
CA GLY A 97 8.70 23.53 17.27
C GLY A 97 7.60 22.69 16.61
N ILE A 98 6.77 23.27 15.74
CA ILE A 98 5.67 22.59 15.05
C ILE A 98 6.12 22.25 13.63
N VAL A 99 5.95 20.99 13.23
CA VAL A 99 6.18 20.55 11.86
C VAL A 99 4.95 19.79 11.34
N PHE A 100 4.43 20.23 10.21
CA PHE A 100 3.40 19.51 9.46
C PHE A 100 4.08 18.65 8.40
N THR A 101 3.71 17.37 8.30
CA THR A 101 4.29 16.45 7.30
C THR A 101 3.25 15.88 6.33
N GLY A 102 1.96 16.19 6.54
CA GLY A 102 0.89 15.52 5.82
C GLY A 102 1.04 14.00 5.92
N ASN A 103 0.89 13.31 4.79
CA ASN A 103 1.03 11.86 4.71
C ASN A 103 2.43 11.39 4.34
N GLN A 104 3.47 12.24 4.43
CA GLN A 104 4.80 11.87 3.98
C GLN A 104 5.33 10.57 4.61
N PHE A 105 5.01 10.30 5.88
CA PHE A 105 5.40 9.04 6.53
C PHE A 105 4.28 7.98 6.55
N GLY A 106 3.28 8.14 5.68
CA GLY A 106 2.07 7.33 5.63
C GLY A 106 0.92 7.95 6.42
N PRO A 107 -0.30 7.39 6.30
CA PRO A 107 -1.47 7.86 7.04
C PRO A 107 -1.47 7.44 8.51
N LEU A 108 -0.61 6.48 8.87
CA LEU A 108 -0.41 6.03 10.24
C LEU A 108 1.07 6.23 10.57
N PHE A 109 1.35 6.86 11.71
CA PHE A 109 2.72 7.13 12.14
C PHE A 109 2.91 6.75 13.61
N PRO A 110 4.01 6.04 13.98
CA PRO A 110 5.01 5.43 13.08
C PRO A 110 4.52 4.07 12.57
N HIS A 111 4.38 3.91 11.25
CA HIS A 111 4.09 2.62 10.61
C HIS A 111 5.00 2.42 9.41
N PHE A 112 5.26 1.16 9.10
CA PHE A 112 6.05 0.79 7.93
C PHE A 112 5.41 1.40 6.66
N PRO A 113 6.20 2.06 5.79
CA PRO A 113 5.66 2.78 4.65
C PRO A 113 5.09 1.82 3.60
N ASN A 114 4.18 2.36 2.79
CA ASN A 114 3.72 1.67 1.60
C ASN A 114 4.53 2.16 0.39
N MET A 115 5.57 1.42 0.00
CA MET A 115 6.40 1.76 -1.15
C MET A 115 5.69 1.52 -2.49
N ASN A 116 4.63 0.71 -2.48
CA ASN A 116 3.69 0.63 -3.59
C ASN A 116 2.29 0.29 -3.07
N THR A 117 1.36 1.23 -3.20
CA THR A 117 0.01 1.02 -2.68
C THR A 117 -0.75 -0.05 -3.46
N ILE A 118 -1.42 -0.96 -2.73
CA ILE A 118 -2.16 -2.09 -3.31
C ILE A 118 -3.34 -1.63 -4.18
N ARG A 119 -3.86 -0.42 -3.95
CA ARG A 119 -4.87 0.21 -4.82
C ARG A 119 -4.33 0.67 -6.18
N GLY A 120 -3.02 0.56 -6.41
CA GLY A 120 -2.33 0.92 -7.64
C GLY A 120 -1.75 2.32 -7.59
N ASP A 121 -0.43 2.40 -7.71
CA ASP A 121 0.34 3.63 -7.93
C ASP A 121 1.75 3.27 -8.46
N LYS A 122 2.58 4.26 -8.75
CA LYS A 122 4.01 4.06 -9.04
C LYS A 122 4.77 3.55 -7.80
N TYR A 123 5.96 3.03 -8.04
CA TYR A 123 6.90 2.70 -6.97
C TYR A 123 7.47 3.97 -6.35
N ARG A 124 7.56 3.95 -5.03
CA ARG A 124 8.20 4.98 -4.21
C ARG A 124 9.57 4.47 -3.78
N PHE A 125 10.56 5.35 -3.85
CA PHE A 125 11.96 4.99 -3.67
C PHE A 125 12.40 5.24 -2.23
N TRP A 126 13.11 4.26 -1.69
CA TRP A 126 13.51 4.23 -0.28
C TRP A 126 14.55 5.31 0.04
N GLU A 127 15.44 5.66 -0.90
CA GLU A 127 16.46 6.71 -0.71
C GLU A 127 15.81 8.05 -0.41
N ALA A 128 14.80 8.41 -1.20
CA ALA A 128 14.03 9.63 -1.03
C ALA A 128 13.25 9.62 0.29
N TYR A 129 12.63 8.48 0.63
CA TYR A 129 11.92 8.32 1.91
C TYR A 129 12.83 8.51 3.12
N LEU A 130 13.97 7.83 3.16
CA LEU A 130 14.95 7.94 4.25
C LEU A 130 15.56 9.35 4.31
N SER A 131 15.79 9.99 3.16
CA SER A 131 16.23 11.38 3.10
C SER A 131 15.21 12.31 3.75
N SER A 132 13.93 12.16 3.41
CA SER A 132 12.83 12.93 3.98
C SER A 132 12.68 12.73 5.49
N LEU A 133 12.84 11.50 6.00
CA LEU A 133 12.90 11.22 7.44
C LEU A 133 14.02 12.01 8.10
N ARG A 134 15.24 11.99 7.53
CA ARG A 134 16.38 12.73 8.06
C ARG A 134 16.15 14.25 8.05
N ARG A 135 15.53 14.79 6.99
CA ARG A 135 15.19 16.23 6.89
C ARG A 135 14.23 16.65 8.00
N VAL A 136 13.13 15.93 8.19
CA VAL A 136 12.16 16.25 9.26
C VAL A 136 12.78 16.06 10.64
N ARG A 137 13.57 15.00 10.84
CA ARG A 137 14.29 14.76 12.10
C ARG A 137 15.23 15.91 12.47
N ALA A 138 15.91 16.50 11.49
CA ALA A 138 16.84 17.60 11.71
C ALA A 138 16.16 18.90 12.19
N LEU A 139 14.84 19.04 12.02
CA LEU A 139 14.07 20.16 12.57
C LEU A 139 13.79 20.03 14.06
N GLU A 140 14.02 18.83 14.62
CA GLU A 140 13.75 18.48 16.01
C GLU A 140 12.37 18.96 16.52
N PRO A 141 11.28 18.49 15.88
CA PRO A 141 9.93 18.93 16.23
C PRO A 141 9.56 18.59 17.67
N GLU A 142 8.84 19.50 18.32
CA GLU A 142 8.15 19.26 19.59
C GLU A 142 6.71 18.82 19.39
N ILE A 143 6.11 19.26 18.26
CA ILE A 143 4.78 18.84 17.80
C ILE A 143 4.90 18.43 16.34
N LEU A 144 4.53 17.18 16.04
CA LEU A 144 4.46 16.67 14.68
C LEU A 144 3.00 16.50 14.28
N VAL A 145 2.57 17.22 13.24
CA VAL A 145 1.22 17.15 12.69
C VAL A 145 1.23 16.33 11.41
N THR A 146 0.67 15.13 11.48
CA THR A 146 0.48 14.23 10.34
C THR A 146 -0.82 14.53 9.60
N GLY A 147 -1.01 13.94 8.41
CA GLY A 147 -2.21 14.16 7.59
C GLY A 147 -3.48 13.50 8.15
N HIS A 148 -3.35 12.65 9.17
CA HIS A 148 -4.46 12.01 9.89
C HIS A 148 -4.19 12.00 11.40
N PHE A 149 -5.24 11.80 12.18
CA PHE A 149 -5.25 11.68 13.65
C PHE A 149 -4.74 12.92 14.39
N HIS A 150 -4.62 12.80 15.72
CA HIS A 150 -4.13 13.88 16.58
C HIS A 150 -2.62 14.11 16.39
N PRO A 151 -2.14 15.36 16.59
CA PRO A 151 -0.71 15.65 16.62
C PRO A 151 0.04 14.81 17.64
N ILE A 152 1.27 14.42 17.30
CA ILE A 152 2.20 13.80 18.24
C ILE A 152 2.94 14.89 18.98
N VAL A 153 3.00 14.80 20.31
CA VAL A 153 3.60 15.83 21.17
C VAL A 153 4.75 15.22 21.96
N GLY A 154 5.90 15.90 21.97
CA GLY A 154 7.09 15.55 22.71
C GLY A 154 8.28 15.25 21.79
N ARG A 155 9.33 16.07 21.91
CA ARG A 155 10.56 15.98 21.10
C ARG A 155 11.19 14.58 21.11
N GLU A 156 11.38 14.00 22.29
CA GLU A 156 11.99 12.67 22.46
C GLU A 156 11.13 11.55 21.86
N LEU A 157 9.80 11.63 22.04
CA LEU A 157 8.87 10.67 21.44
C LEU A 157 8.94 10.73 19.92
N ILE A 158 8.87 11.94 19.34
CA ILE A 158 8.93 12.13 17.89
C ILE A 158 10.27 11.65 17.33
N ARG A 159 11.39 12.02 17.98
CA ARG A 159 12.73 11.56 17.62
C ARG A 159 12.81 10.03 17.62
N THR A 160 12.36 9.38 18.70
CA THR A 160 12.33 7.92 18.81
C THR A 160 11.50 7.26 17.70
N CYS A 161 10.32 7.83 17.38
CA CYS A 161 9.47 7.34 16.30
C CYS A 161 10.15 7.46 14.92
N LEU A 162 10.79 8.60 14.64
CA LEU A 162 11.50 8.83 13.38
C LEU A 162 12.73 7.93 13.25
N ASP A 163 13.51 7.77 14.32
CA ASP A 163 14.71 6.92 14.37
C ASP A 163 14.33 5.45 14.15
N ARG A 164 13.32 4.95 14.89
CA ARG A 164 12.86 3.58 14.74
C ARG A 164 12.33 3.29 13.33
N LEU A 165 11.57 4.24 12.76
CA LEU A 165 11.03 4.09 11.41
C LEU A 165 12.14 4.10 10.34
N HIS A 166 13.13 4.99 10.49
CA HIS A 166 14.32 5.01 9.63
C HIS A 166 15.04 3.66 9.66
N ASP A 167 15.36 3.18 10.85
CA ASP A 167 16.14 1.96 11.03
C ASP A 167 15.39 0.71 10.60
N ALA A 168 14.07 0.65 10.81
CA ALA A 168 13.23 -0.44 10.31
C ALA A 168 13.24 -0.51 8.77
N VAL A 169 13.12 0.63 8.08
CA VAL A 169 13.15 0.68 6.61
C VAL A 169 14.54 0.34 6.08
N THR A 170 15.60 0.87 6.69
CA THR A 170 16.99 0.51 6.34
C THR A 170 17.25 -0.98 6.54
N HIS A 171 16.78 -1.57 7.64
CA HIS A 171 16.93 -3.00 7.90
C HIS A 171 16.27 -3.85 6.82
N VAL A 172 14.99 -3.59 6.51
CA VAL A 172 14.25 -4.37 5.50
C VAL A 172 14.88 -4.23 4.12
N HIS A 173 15.33 -3.02 3.76
CA HIS A 173 16.06 -2.80 2.51
C HIS A 173 17.34 -3.62 2.44
N GLN A 174 18.21 -3.51 3.46
CA GLN A 174 19.47 -4.26 3.48
C GLN A 174 19.23 -5.78 3.48
N ALA A 175 18.32 -6.29 4.30
CA ALA A 175 18.00 -7.71 4.36
C ALA A 175 17.44 -8.23 3.02
N THR A 176 16.68 -7.41 2.29
CA THR A 176 16.21 -7.74 0.94
C THR A 176 17.40 -7.83 -0.02
N LEU A 177 18.30 -6.84 -0.02
CA LEU A 177 19.47 -6.85 -0.90
C LEU A 177 20.44 -8.01 -0.61
N ASP A 178 20.70 -8.30 0.65
CA ASP A 178 21.54 -9.42 1.06
C ASP A 178 20.96 -10.75 0.55
N GLY A 179 19.64 -10.89 0.67
CA GLY A 179 18.91 -12.04 0.14
C GLY A 179 18.96 -12.16 -1.39
N MET A 180 18.83 -11.03 -2.10
CA MET A 180 18.99 -10.97 -3.56
C MET A 180 20.39 -11.39 -3.99
N ASN A 181 21.42 -10.83 -3.34
CA ASN A 181 22.82 -11.18 -3.62
C ASN A 181 23.14 -12.65 -3.29
N ALA A 182 22.41 -13.25 -2.34
CA ALA A 182 22.48 -14.68 -2.03
C ALA A 182 21.69 -15.57 -3.00
N GLY A 183 21.02 -15.00 -4.01
CA GLY A 183 20.25 -15.73 -5.01
C GLY A 183 18.88 -16.25 -4.54
N LYS A 184 18.37 -15.77 -3.40
CA LYS A 184 17.04 -16.14 -2.90
C LYS A 184 15.96 -15.54 -3.80
N ASP A 185 14.92 -16.33 -4.07
CA ASP A 185 13.77 -15.85 -4.82
C ASP A 185 12.93 -14.85 -4.02
N ILE A 186 12.24 -13.96 -4.72
CA ILE A 186 11.42 -12.88 -4.14
C ILE A 186 10.39 -13.41 -3.13
N PHE A 187 9.77 -14.57 -3.38
CA PHE A 187 8.75 -15.11 -2.50
C PHE A 187 9.35 -15.68 -1.21
N THR A 188 10.55 -16.25 -1.27
CA THR A 188 11.33 -16.60 -0.09
C THR A 188 11.67 -15.37 0.75
N LEU A 189 12.13 -14.28 0.11
CA LEU A 189 12.41 -13.03 0.81
C LEU A 189 11.17 -12.43 1.47
N MET A 190 10.02 -12.44 0.78
CA MET A 190 8.75 -11.98 1.33
C MET A 190 8.33 -12.74 2.61
N ARG A 191 8.75 -14.00 2.76
CA ARG A 191 8.46 -14.83 3.96
C ARG A 191 9.48 -14.64 5.07
N GLU A 192 10.76 -14.47 4.73
CA GLU A 192 11.86 -14.49 5.71
C GLU A 192 12.21 -13.10 6.24
N VAL A 193 12.12 -12.05 5.42
CA VAL A 193 12.49 -10.70 5.83
C VAL A 193 11.42 -10.14 6.76
N THR A 194 11.84 -9.80 7.98
CA THR A 194 11.00 -9.25 9.03
C THR A 194 11.70 -8.06 9.69
N VAL A 195 10.96 -7.25 10.44
CA VAL A 195 11.54 -6.19 11.26
C VAL A 195 11.81 -6.76 12.66
N PRO A 196 13.03 -6.66 13.21
CA PRO A 196 13.34 -7.18 14.53
C PRO A 196 12.56 -6.42 15.61
N GLU A 197 12.28 -7.07 16.75
CA GLU A 197 11.39 -6.55 17.80
C GLU A 197 11.77 -5.14 18.29
N HIS A 198 13.06 -4.86 18.49
CA HIS A 198 13.55 -3.55 18.92
C HIS A 198 13.33 -2.42 17.90
N LEU A 199 13.11 -2.76 16.62
CA LEU A 199 12.79 -1.84 15.53
C LEU A 199 11.31 -1.86 15.16
N TYR A 200 10.46 -2.55 15.91
CA TYR A 200 9.06 -2.74 15.53
C TYR A 200 8.33 -1.41 15.30
N VAL A 201 7.72 -1.31 14.12
CA VAL A 201 6.76 -0.27 13.74
C VAL A 201 5.50 -0.95 13.22
N GLY A 202 4.35 -0.27 13.36
CA GLY A 202 3.07 -0.86 12.96
C GLY A 202 3.00 -1.18 11.46
N GLN A 203 2.24 -2.21 11.09
CA GLN A 203 2.08 -2.64 9.69
C GLN A 203 0.61 -2.60 9.21
N ALA A 204 -0.22 -1.80 9.90
CA ALA A 204 -1.63 -1.59 9.59
C ALA A 204 -1.91 -1.04 8.19
N TYR A 205 -0.94 -0.37 7.57
CA TYR A 205 -1.09 0.19 6.23
C TYR A 205 -0.05 -0.36 5.26
N GLY A 206 1.22 0.06 5.34
CA GLY A 206 2.31 -0.64 4.66
C GLY A 206 2.64 -1.96 5.36
N LYS A 207 3.11 -2.95 4.60
CA LYS A 207 3.49 -4.26 5.12
C LYS A 207 4.90 -4.60 4.62
N VAL A 208 5.72 -5.16 5.51
CA VAL A 208 7.12 -5.50 5.21
C VAL A 208 7.20 -6.42 3.99
N SER A 209 6.41 -7.50 3.95
CA SER A 209 6.44 -8.44 2.82
C SER A 209 6.05 -7.79 1.48
N PHE A 210 5.14 -6.81 1.48
CA PHE A 210 4.80 -6.07 0.26
C PHE A 210 5.95 -5.15 -0.16
N CYS A 211 6.60 -4.52 0.82
CA CYS A 211 7.75 -3.66 0.56
C CYS A 211 8.98 -4.43 0.08
N VAL A 212 9.24 -5.63 0.61
CA VAL A 212 10.30 -6.53 0.12
C VAL A 212 10.13 -6.78 -1.38
N ARG A 213 8.89 -7.08 -1.81
CA ARG A 213 8.58 -7.23 -3.23
C ARG A 213 8.85 -5.95 -4.01
N THR A 214 8.37 -4.81 -3.53
CA THR A 214 8.60 -3.52 -4.20
C THR A 214 10.08 -3.17 -4.31
N ILE A 215 10.88 -3.41 -3.27
CA ILE A 215 12.33 -3.19 -3.28
C ILE A 215 12.99 -4.10 -4.32
N TRP A 216 12.66 -5.40 -4.30
CA TRP A 216 13.19 -6.36 -5.27
C TRP A 216 12.90 -5.92 -6.72
N GLU A 217 11.65 -5.53 -7.00
CA GLU A 217 11.24 -5.10 -8.35
C GLU A 217 11.81 -3.73 -8.74
N GLN A 218 12.19 -2.85 -7.80
CA GLN A 218 12.90 -1.61 -8.12
C GLN A 218 14.30 -1.86 -8.69
N TYR A 219 14.98 -2.93 -8.27
CA TYR A 219 16.32 -3.28 -8.76
C TYR A 219 16.29 -4.21 -9.97
N MET A 220 15.40 -5.20 -9.99
CA MET A 220 15.39 -6.26 -11.02
C MET A 220 14.29 -6.10 -12.07
N GLY A 221 13.27 -5.28 -11.79
CA GLY A 221 12.07 -5.17 -12.64
C GLY A 221 11.15 -6.39 -12.51
N TRP A 222 10.41 -6.69 -13.58
CA TRP A 222 9.44 -7.79 -13.62
C TRP A 222 10.08 -9.16 -13.93
N PHE A 223 11.26 -9.16 -14.56
CA PHE A 223 11.95 -10.38 -14.99
C PHE A 223 12.94 -10.85 -13.92
N GLN A 224 12.68 -12.03 -13.35
CA GLN A 224 13.47 -12.65 -12.29
C GLN A 224 14.60 -13.54 -12.82
N GLY A 225 14.50 -13.98 -14.08
CA GLY A 225 15.54 -14.81 -14.69
C GLY A 225 15.54 -16.25 -14.17
N TYR A 226 14.42 -16.74 -13.61
CA TYR A 226 14.30 -18.12 -13.14
C TYR A 226 13.72 -19.04 -14.20
N ARG A 227 12.81 -18.55 -15.04
CA ARG A 227 12.06 -19.34 -16.04
C ARG A 227 11.86 -18.56 -17.33
N THR A 228 11.94 -19.24 -18.46
CA THR A 228 11.61 -18.66 -19.78
C THR A 228 10.17 -18.16 -19.86
N SER A 229 9.24 -18.80 -19.14
CA SER A 229 7.82 -18.40 -19.10
C SER A 229 7.59 -16.98 -18.59
N GLU A 230 8.53 -16.41 -17.84
CA GLU A 230 8.45 -15.02 -17.38
C GLU A 230 8.48 -14.03 -18.55
N LEU A 231 9.16 -14.38 -19.65
CA LEU A 231 9.23 -13.56 -20.87
C LEU A 231 7.95 -13.66 -21.73
N LEU A 232 7.02 -14.54 -21.37
CA LEU A 232 5.84 -14.86 -22.16
C LEU A 232 4.58 -14.28 -21.50
N SER A 233 3.56 -14.00 -22.30
CA SER A 233 2.27 -13.52 -21.81
C SER A 233 1.44 -14.61 -21.12
N VAL A 234 1.81 -15.89 -21.29
CA VAL A 234 1.13 -17.02 -20.64
C VAL A 234 1.71 -17.24 -19.25
N GLN A 235 0.95 -16.88 -18.23
CA GLN A 235 1.32 -17.05 -16.83
C GLN A 235 0.92 -18.44 -16.31
N PRO A 236 1.60 -18.98 -15.28
CA PRO A 236 1.24 -20.26 -14.68
C PRO A 236 -0.24 -20.39 -14.30
N TYR A 237 -0.87 -19.28 -13.88
CA TYR A 237 -2.29 -19.24 -13.55
C TYR A 237 -3.20 -19.47 -14.76
N HIS A 238 -2.81 -19.08 -15.98
CA HIS A 238 -3.63 -19.25 -17.19
C HIS A 238 -3.88 -20.73 -17.53
N VAL A 239 -2.98 -21.64 -17.13
CA VAL A 239 -3.11 -23.09 -17.35
C VAL A 239 -3.58 -23.84 -16.09
N ALA A 240 -3.83 -23.15 -14.98
CA ALA A 240 -4.18 -23.78 -13.71
C ALA A 240 -5.49 -24.58 -13.81
N GLY A 241 -6.47 -24.07 -14.58
CA GLY A 241 -7.72 -24.77 -14.85
C GLY A 241 -7.53 -26.07 -15.65
N GLU A 242 -6.71 -26.05 -16.70
CA GLU A 242 -6.39 -27.25 -17.49
C GLU A 242 -5.71 -28.32 -16.63
N LEU A 243 -4.74 -27.92 -15.80
CA LEU A 243 -4.09 -28.82 -14.86
C LEU A 243 -5.07 -29.40 -13.82
N ALA A 244 -6.01 -28.58 -13.33
CA ALA A 244 -7.04 -29.04 -12.40
C ALA A 244 -8.00 -30.04 -13.06
N GLN A 245 -8.38 -29.83 -14.33
CA GLN A 245 -9.19 -30.77 -15.10
C GLN A 245 -8.45 -32.11 -15.29
N MET A 246 -7.16 -32.06 -15.67
CA MET A 246 -6.34 -33.26 -15.82
C MET A 246 -6.21 -34.05 -14.50
N ALA A 247 -6.10 -33.36 -13.37
CA ALA A 247 -6.04 -33.98 -12.04
C ALA A 247 -7.40 -34.47 -11.52
N GLY A 248 -8.51 -34.03 -12.13
CA GLY A 248 -9.88 -34.24 -11.67
C GLY A 248 -10.33 -33.18 -10.65
N ILE A 249 -11.35 -32.38 -11.03
CA ILE A 249 -11.81 -31.21 -10.25
C ILE A 249 -12.23 -31.57 -8.82
N ASP A 250 -13.05 -32.62 -8.63
CA ASP A 250 -13.46 -33.05 -7.29
C ASP A 250 -12.26 -33.47 -6.43
N ALA A 251 -11.21 -34.06 -7.03
CA ALA A 251 -10.01 -34.45 -6.30
C ALA A 251 -9.18 -33.23 -5.89
N VAL A 252 -9.09 -32.20 -6.74
CA VAL A 252 -8.45 -30.91 -6.41
C VAL A 252 -9.19 -30.22 -5.27
N ILE A 253 -10.52 -30.14 -5.32
CA ILE A 253 -11.35 -29.56 -4.26
C ILE A 253 -11.16 -30.32 -2.94
N ALA A 254 -11.18 -31.66 -2.97
CA ALA A 254 -10.94 -32.49 -1.79
C ALA A 254 -9.54 -32.27 -1.20
N ARG A 255 -8.51 -32.15 -2.06
CA ARG A 255 -7.15 -31.85 -1.63
C ARG A 255 -7.03 -30.46 -1.03
N ALA A 256 -7.68 -29.47 -1.62
CA ALA A 256 -7.72 -28.10 -1.11
C ALA A 256 -8.37 -28.05 0.28
N ARG A 257 -9.51 -28.72 0.48
CA ARG A 257 -10.16 -28.88 1.80
C ARG A 257 -9.21 -29.52 2.81
N ALA A 258 -8.62 -30.66 2.49
CA ALA A 258 -7.69 -31.35 3.40
C ALA A 258 -6.42 -30.53 3.69
N THR A 259 -6.04 -29.60 2.82
CA THR A 259 -4.91 -28.68 3.02
C THR A 259 -5.31 -27.54 3.97
N LEU A 260 -6.51 -26.98 3.79
CA LEU A 260 -7.09 -26.00 4.70
C LEU A 260 -7.26 -26.57 6.11
N ASP A 261 -7.77 -27.80 6.24
CA ASP A 261 -7.99 -28.47 7.52
C ASP A 261 -6.67 -28.72 8.30
N LYS A 262 -5.53 -28.69 7.59
CA LYS A 262 -4.18 -28.74 8.19
C LYS A 262 -3.62 -27.37 8.56
N GLY A 263 -4.38 -26.30 8.38
CA GLY A 263 -3.99 -24.92 8.68
C GLY A 263 -3.23 -24.21 7.56
N ASP A 264 -3.07 -24.83 6.38
CA ASP A 264 -2.33 -24.23 5.26
C ASP A 264 -3.27 -23.54 4.27
N ALA A 265 -3.84 -22.41 4.71
CA ALA A 265 -4.83 -21.67 3.95
C ALA A 265 -4.26 -21.07 2.66
N GLU A 266 -2.99 -20.66 2.62
CA GLU A 266 -2.36 -20.10 1.41
C GLU A 266 -2.24 -21.15 0.30
N ARG A 267 -1.80 -22.39 0.62
CA ARG A 267 -1.78 -23.46 -0.39
C ARG A 267 -3.17 -23.94 -0.75
N ALA A 268 -4.10 -23.99 0.20
CA ALA A 268 -5.49 -24.31 -0.09
C ALA A 268 -6.12 -23.30 -1.06
N LEU A 269 -5.75 -22.01 -0.96
CA LEU A 269 -6.20 -20.95 -1.85
C LEU A 269 -5.76 -21.22 -3.29
N ALA A 270 -4.47 -21.48 -3.52
CA ALA A 270 -3.95 -21.77 -4.86
C ALA A 270 -4.66 -22.97 -5.53
N LEU A 271 -4.97 -24.00 -4.74
CA LEU A 271 -5.69 -25.18 -5.24
C LEU A 271 -7.16 -24.89 -5.59
N VAL A 272 -7.87 -24.15 -4.75
CA VAL A 272 -9.28 -23.84 -5.01
C VAL A 272 -9.44 -22.81 -6.13
N GLU A 273 -8.51 -21.88 -6.29
CA GLU A 273 -8.46 -20.97 -7.43
C GLU A 273 -8.23 -21.72 -8.75
N ALA A 274 -7.35 -22.74 -8.77
CA ALA A 274 -7.18 -23.60 -9.94
C ALA A 274 -8.47 -24.35 -10.32
N ALA A 275 -9.21 -24.86 -9.32
CA ALA A 275 -10.50 -25.49 -9.56
C ALA A 275 -11.55 -24.49 -10.10
N LEU A 276 -11.59 -23.27 -9.56
CA LEU A 276 -12.48 -22.20 -10.03
C LEU A 276 -12.10 -21.65 -11.41
N ALA A 277 -10.82 -21.71 -11.78
CA ALA A 277 -10.37 -21.37 -13.14
C ALA A 277 -10.92 -22.37 -14.18
N ALA A 278 -11.06 -23.64 -13.81
CA ALA A 278 -11.66 -24.67 -14.65
C ALA A 278 -13.19 -24.63 -14.66
N GLU A 279 -13.80 -24.49 -13.47
CA GLU A 279 -15.26 -24.50 -13.29
C GLU A 279 -15.70 -23.30 -12.42
N PRO A 280 -15.84 -22.09 -12.99
CA PRO A 280 -16.12 -20.87 -12.22
C PRO A 280 -17.43 -20.93 -11.43
N ALA A 281 -18.43 -21.68 -11.91
CA ALA A 281 -19.72 -21.82 -11.26
C ALA A 281 -19.79 -23.01 -10.28
N ASN A 282 -18.70 -23.76 -10.05
CA ASN A 282 -18.73 -24.92 -9.16
C ASN A 282 -18.98 -24.50 -7.72
N ARG A 283 -20.17 -24.84 -7.20
CA ARG A 283 -20.61 -24.41 -5.86
C ARG A 283 -19.71 -24.95 -4.75
N LYS A 284 -19.23 -26.19 -4.84
CA LYS A 284 -18.31 -26.76 -3.84
C LYS A 284 -17.00 -25.98 -3.78
N ALA A 285 -16.45 -25.61 -4.94
CA ALA A 285 -15.24 -24.82 -5.03
C ALA A 285 -15.45 -23.38 -4.52
N LEU A 286 -16.58 -22.74 -4.86
CA LEU A 286 -16.94 -21.42 -4.36
C LEU A 286 -17.09 -21.41 -2.83
N ASP A 287 -17.79 -22.40 -2.26
CA ASP A 287 -17.96 -22.54 -0.80
C ASP A 287 -16.63 -22.77 -0.10
N LEU A 288 -15.76 -23.61 -0.68
CA LEU A 288 -14.41 -23.81 -0.16
C LEU A 288 -13.58 -22.53 -0.25
N SER A 289 -13.66 -21.79 -1.36
CA SER A 289 -12.93 -20.53 -1.54
C SER A 289 -13.35 -19.51 -0.48
N VAL A 290 -14.64 -19.39 -0.17
CA VAL A 290 -15.13 -18.59 0.97
C VAL A 290 -14.47 -19.03 2.27
N ALA A 291 -14.49 -20.32 2.58
CA ALA A 291 -13.90 -20.84 3.82
C ALA A 291 -12.39 -20.58 3.92
N VAL A 292 -11.66 -20.71 2.81
CA VAL A 292 -10.21 -20.40 2.75
C VAL A 292 -9.97 -18.91 3.03
N HIS A 293 -10.72 -18.01 2.39
CA HIS A 293 -10.57 -16.57 2.62
C HIS A 293 -10.98 -16.16 4.05
N GLU A 294 -12.00 -16.79 4.63
CA GLU A 294 -12.39 -16.58 6.03
C GLU A 294 -11.28 -17.03 7.00
N ALA A 295 -10.61 -18.15 6.73
CA ALA A 295 -9.45 -18.60 7.49
C ALA A 295 -8.26 -17.63 7.38
N LEU A 296 -7.95 -17.12 6.18
CA LEU A 296 -6.91 -16.10 5.99
C LEU A 296 -7.26 -14.80 6.72
N LEU A 297 -8.55 -14.41 6.72
CA LEU A 297 -9.04 -13.19 7.38
C LEU A 297 -8.97 -13.29 8.91
N ALA A 298 -9.16 -14.49 9.47
CA ALA A 298 -8.98 -14.75 10.90
C ALA A 298 -7.50 -14.83 11.32
N GLY A 299 -6.58 -14.96 10.35
CA GLY A 299 -5.15 -15.05 10.59
C GLY A 299 -4.50 -13.72 11.01
N PRO A 300 -3.30 -13.78 11.62
CA PRO A 300 -2.61 -12.61 12.17
C PRO A 300 -2.29 -11.55 11.10
N HIS A 301 -1.97 -11.98 9.87
CA HIS A 301 -1.64 -11.05 8.79
C HIS A 301 -2.79 -10.13 8.39
N ALA A 302 -4.05 -10.59 8.51
CA ALA A 302 -5.23 -9.80 8.19
C ALA A 302 -5.67 -8.93 9.36
N ALA A 303 -5.50 -9.40 10.61
CA ALA A 303 -5.70 -8.57 11.80
C ALA A 303 -4.79 -7.33 11.79
N GLU A 304 -3.58 -7.48 11.24
CA GLU A 304 -2.56 -6.44 11.24
C GLU A 304 -2.55 -5.52 10.02
N ASN A 305 -3.32 -5.75 8.95
CA ASN A 305 -3.19 -4.94 7.72
C ASN A 305 -4.51 -4.66 7.01
N PHE A 306 -4.80 -3.36 6.82
CA PHE A 306 -6.01 -2.85 6.19
C PHE A 306 -6.21 -3.36 4.76
N TRP A 307 -5.17 -3.29 3.92
CA TRP A 307 -5.27 -3.65 2.50
C TRP A 307 -5.54 -5.14 2.32
N TYR A 308 -4.78 -5.97 3.04
CA TYR A 308 -4.93 -7.43 2.95
C TYR A 308 -6.32 -7.86 3.44
N ALA A 309 -6.75 -7.40 4.62
CA ALA A 309 -8.08 -7.73 5.13
C ALA A 309 -9.21 -7.22 4.22
N GLY A 310 -9.07 -6.03 3.64
CA GLY A 310 -10.05 -5.48 2.70
C GLY A 310 -10.19 -6.34 1.45
N TRP A 311 -9.09 -6.83 0.87
CA TRP A 311 -9.12 -7.74 -0.28
C TRP A 311 -9.82 -9.06 0.05
N LEU A 312 -9.48 -9.68 1.19
CA LEU A 312 -10.10 -10.94 1.61
C LEU A 312 -11.62 -10.79 1.79
N ARG A 313 -12.08 -9.71 2.42
CA ARG A 313 -13.52 -9.41 2.55
C ARG A 313 -14.19 -9.23 1.19
N HIS A 314 -13.54 -8.55 0.26
CA HIS A 314 -14.03 -8.38 -1.11
C HIS A 314 -14.21 -9.74 -1.81
N GLN A 315 -13.21 -10.62 -1.74
CA GLN A 315 -13.28 -11.97 -2.34
C GLN A 315 -14.35 -12.85 -1.70
N ILE A 316 -14.51 -12.81 -0.37
CA ILE A 316 -15.59 -13.50 0.34
C ILE A 316 -16.95 -13.07 -0.21
N ALA A 317 -17.19 -11.76 -0.35
CA ALA A 317 -18.44 -11.22 -0.88
C ALA A 317 -18.69 -11.66 -2.34
N ALA A 318 -17.66 -11.58 -3.20
CA ALA A 318 -17.74 -11.98 -4.61
C ALA A 318 -18.06 -13.48 -4.76
N ASN A 319 -17.38 -14.34 -4.01
CA ASN A 319 -17.58 -15.80 -4.07
C ASN A 319 -18.94 -16.23 -3.48
N LYS A 320 -19.45 -15.54 -2.45
CA LYS A 320 -20.82 -15.74 -1.94
C LYS A 320 -21.87 -15.37 -2.98
N ALA A 321 -21.64 -14.31 -3.77
CA ALA A 321 -22.54 -13.90 -4.85
C ALA A 321 -22.47 -14.81 -6.10
N GLY A 322 -21.56 -15.80 -6.14
CA GLY A 322 -21.34 -16.63 -7.33
C GLY A 322 -20.74 -15.86 -8.51
N SER A 323 -20.26 -14.64 -8.26
CA SER A 323 -19.58 -13.81 -9.26
C SER A 323 -18.09 -14.08 -9.11
N VAL A 324 -17.56 -15.07 -9.85
CA VAL A 324 -16.11 -15.17 -9.98
C VAL A 324 -15.65 -13.89 -10.67
N GLY A 325 -14.80 -13.13 -10.00
CA GLY A 325 -14.18 -11.91 -10.51
C GLY A 325 -13.21 -12.22 -11.66
N GLY A 326 -13.71 -12.79 -12.74
CA GLY A 326 -12.98 -12.94 -14.00
C GLY A 326 -12.97 -11.60 -14.71
N LYS A 327 -11.93 -10.80 -14.46
CA LYS A 327 -11.46 -9.92 -15.53
C LYS A 327 -10.68 -10.82 -16.48
N GLY A 328 -11.32 -11.18 -17.59
CA GLY A 328 -10.62 -11.73 -18.75
C GLY A 328 -9.63 -10.72 -19.32
#